data_AF-A0A926B8G0-F1
#
_entry.id   AF-A0A926B8G0-F1
#
_cell.length_a   1.000
_cell.length_b   1.000
_cell.length_c   1.000
_cell.angle_alpha   90.00
_cell.angle_beta   90.00
_cell.angle_gamma   90.00
#
_symmetry.space_group_name_H-M   'P 1'
#
loop_
_entity.id
_entity.type
_entity.pdbx_description
1 polymer ?
#
loop_
_entity_poly.entity_id
_entity_poly.type
_entity_poly.pdbx_seq_one_letter_code
_entity_poly.pdbx_strand_id
1 'polypeptide(L)'
;MHTVGDFVASFVPSVADFDRIDPRFHLPEGTLSALPEYADYGFAVFELRNKPQDETRPHPMAFLFATRDADRIFFPTVHIHDGRIPKQERFDHVLYAQRDEPTEEECGTSVLWQQSRFITRRQVSAERTRGIVRGSLPVFQRRLAGLLPNSDTWVPASELTWQTPMDQLL
;
A
#
# COMPACT_ATOMS: atom_id res chain seq x y z
N MET A 1 5.70 6.25 21.23
CA MET A 1 6.19 4.94 20.75
C MET A 1 5.35 3.84 21.36
N HIS A 2 4.91 2.88 20.55
CA HIS A 2 4.10 1.73 20.96
C HIS A 2 4.71 0.43 20.45
N THR A 3 4.52 -0.66 21.18
CA THR A 3 4.86 -2.01 20.71
C THR A 3 3.61 -2.67 20.12
N VAL A 4 3.68 -3.07 18.85
CA VAL A 4 2.58 -3.72 18.13
C VAL A 4 3.11 -5.00 17.49
N GLY A 5 2.78 -6.15 18.08
CA GLY A 5 3.35 -7.43 17.66
C GLY A 5 4.88 -7.39 17.71
N ASP A 6 5.53 -7.56 16.55
CA ASP A 6 6.99 -7.55 16.45
C ASP A 6 7.59 -6.18 16.17
N PHE A 7 6.79 -5.12 16.19
CA PHE A 7 7.23 -3.80 15.76
C PHE A 7 7.25 -2.81 16.92
N VAL A 8 8.19 -1.87 16.85
CA VAL A 8 8.05 -0.58 17.53
C VAL A 8 7.50 0.40 16.50
N ALA A 9 6.35 0.98 16.79
CA ALA A 9 5.63 1.83 15.86
C ALA A 9 5.17 3.14 16.52
N SER A 10 4.99 4.16 15.69
CA SER A 10 4.35 5.42 16.06
C SER A 10 3.60 5.98 14.87
N PHE A 11 2.60 6.82 15.17
CA PHE A 11 1.99 7.69 14.17
C PHE A 11 2.52 9.10 14.38
N VAL A 12 2.89 9.76 13.28
CA VAL A 12 3.39 11.13 13.22
C VAL A 12 2.35 11.96 12.48
N PRO A 13 1.57 12.83 13.14
CA PRO A 13 0.45 13.51 12.50
C PRO A 13 0.84 14.49 11.40
N SER A 14 2.03 15.08 11.46
CA SER A 14 2.54 16.04 10.48
C SER A 14 4.06 15.97 10.35
N VAL A 15 4.63 16.56 9.30
CA VAL A 15 6.10 16.68 9.14
C VAL A 15 6.77 17.31 10.36
N ALA A 16 6.15 18.31 10.99
CA ALA A 16 6.69 18.98 12.18
C ALA A 16 6.69 18.10 13.44
N ASP A 17 5.90 17.02 13.46
CA ASP A 17 5.81 16.12 14.62
C ASP A 17 6.92 15.06 14.65
N PHE A 18 7.79 14.98 13.64
CA PHE A 18 8.95 14.06 13.66
C PHE A 18 9.87 14.32 14.85
N ASP A 19 10.07 15.59 15.25
CA ASP A 19 10.92 15.94 16.40
C ASP A 19 10.40 15.40 17.75
N ARG A 20 9.15 14.93 17.79
CA ARG A 20 8.49 14.39 18.99
C ARG A 20 8.67 12.88 19.14
N ILE A 21 9.24 12.22 18.13
CA ILE A 21 9.49 10.79 18.12
C ILE A 21 10.98 10.48 18.24
N ASP A 22 11.29 9.20 18.54
CA ASP A 22 12.65 8.69 18.67
C ASP A 22 13.49 9.04 17.41
N PRO A 23 14.69 9.65 17.56
CA PRO A 23 15.54 10.09 16.47
C PRO A 23 15.88 9.01 15.43
N ARG A 24 15.81 7.72 15.79
CA ARG A 24 16.03 6.63 14.81
C ARG A 24 14.98 6.58 13.68
N PHE A 25 13.83 7.20 13.88
CA PHE A 25 12.77 7.33 12.87
C PHE A 25 12.82 8.68 12.14
N HIS A 26 13.81 9.52 12.43
CA HIS A 26 13.96 10.79 11.73
C HIS A 26 14.55 10.53 10.35
N LEU A 27 14.02 11.27 9.37
CA LEU A 27 14.66 11.36 8.07
C LEU A 27 15.75 12.45 8.14
N PRO A 28 16.79 12.38 7.28
CA PRO A 28 17.76 13.46 7.18
C PRO A 28 17.08 14.82 6.96
N GLU A 29 17.65 15.87 7.53
CA GLU A 29 17.09 17.22 7.47
C GLU A 29 16.81 17.65 6.02
N GLY A 30 15.65 18.27 5.78
CA GLY A 30 15.24 18.73 4.46
C GLY A 30 14.73 17.65 3.51
N THR A 31 14.80 16.36 3.87
CA THR A 31 14.31 15.26 3.01
C THR A 31 12.83 15.44 2.64
N LEU A 32 11.96 15.70 3.61
CA LEU A 32 10.52 15.89 3.36
C LEU A 32 10.23 17.25 2.72
N SER A 33 11.06 18.26 2.94
CA SER A 33 10.94 19.56 2.27
C SER A 33 11.14 19.46 0.75
N ALA A 34 11.85 18.44 0.28
CA ALA A 34 12.01 18.14 -1.15
C ALA A 34 10.79 17.45 -1.78
N LEU A 35 9.78 17.10 -0.98
CA LEU A 35 8.54 16.45 -1.39
C LEU A 35 7.33 17.26 -0.89
N PRO A 36 7.06 18.42 -1.51
CA PRO A 36 5.97 19.31 -1.08
C PRO A 36 4.59 18.64 -1.12
N GLU A 37 4.42 17.57 -1.91
CA GLU A 37 3.21 16.75 -1.92
C GLU A 37 2.88 16.12 -0.57
N TYR A 38 3.87 15.91 0.31
CA TYR A 38 3.67 15.33 1.64
C TYR A 38 3.46 16.36 2.75
N ALA A 39 3.35 17.65 2.42
CA ALA A 39 3.24 18.72 3.41
C ALA A 39 2.06 18.56 4.38
N ASP A 40 0.97 17.92 3.94
CA ASP A 40 -0.24 17.66 4.72
C ASP A 40 -0.45 16.18 5.09
N TYR A 41 0.60 15.36 4.99
CA TYR A 41 0.53 13.93 5.31
C TYR A 41 0.86 13.65 6.77
N GLY A 42 0.23 12.60 7.30
CA GLY A 42 0.70 11.90 8.49
C GLY A 42 1.44 10.62 8.11
N PHE A 43 2.32 10.14 9.00
CA PHE A 43 3.22 9.02 8.75
C PHE A 43 3.05 7.94 9.81
N ALA A 44 2.84 6.70 9.37
CA ALA A 44 3.05 5.53 10.22
C ALA A 44 4.52 5.12 10.10
N VAL A 45 5.28 5.27 11.17
CA VAL A 45 6.69 4.86 11.23
C VAL A 45 6.80 3.62 12.09
N PHE A 46 7.58 2.65 11.65
CA PHE A 46 7.77 1.42 12.40
C PHE A 46 9.09 0.74 12.06
N GLU A 47 9.63 0.04 13.05
CA GLU A 47 10.84 -0.77 12.93
C GLU A 47 10.51 -2.18 13.41
N LEU A 48 10.92 -3.18 12.65
CA LEU A 48 10.87 -4.57 13.09
C LEU A 48 11.87 -4.75 14.24
N ARG A 49 11.42 -5.26 15.38
CA ARG A 49 12.31 -5.54 16.51
C ARG A 49 13.32 -6.62 16.13
N ASN A 50 14.52 -6.52 16.72
CA ASN A 50 15.49 -7.60 16.64
C ASN A 50 14.86 -8.90 17.13
N LYS A 51 14.76 -9.88 16.22
CA LYS A 51 14.27 -11.22 16.51
C LYS A 51 15.44 -12.17 16.74
N PRO A 52 15.28 -13.17 17.62
CA PRO A 52 16.15 -14.35 17.65
C PRO A 52 16.28 -14.97 16.25
N GLN A 53 17.45 -15.51 15.94
CA GLN A 53 17.80 -15.98 14.60
C GLN A 53 16.91 -17.14 14.09
N ASP A 54 16.27 -17.86 15.02
CA ASP A 54 15.31 -18.94 14.78
C ASP A 54 13.87 -18.45 14.53
N GLU A 55 13.55 -17.19 14.85
CA GLU A 55 12.22 -16.60 14.67
C GLU A 55 12.15 -15.81 13.35
N THR A 56 12.05 -16.54 12.24
CA THR A 56 12.23 -16.01 10.87
C THR A 56 11.00 -15.33 10.26
N ARG A 57 9.82 -15.44 10.87
CA ARG A 57 8.58 -14.88 10.33
C ARG A 57 8.20 -13.58 11.05
N PRO A 58 8.27 -12.42 10.39
CA PRO A 58 7.72 -11.19 10.96
C PRO A 58 6.19 -11.30 11.01
N HIS A 59 5.58 -10.76 12.06
CA HIS A 59 4.13 -10.55 12.06
C HIS A 59 3.71 -9.66 10.88
N PRO A 60 2.59 -9.96 10.20
CA PRO A 60 2.04 -9.05 9.21
C PRO A 60 1.61 -7.75 9.89
N MET A 61 1.91 -6.62 9.26
CA MET A 61 1.42 -5.32 9.69
C MET A 61 0.31 -4.86 8.75
N ALA A 62 -0.75 -4.30 9.33
CA ALA A 62 -1.77 -3.56 8.60
C ALA A 62 -2.01 -2.23 9.32
N PHE A 63 -2.21 -1.18 8.54
CA PHE A 63 -2.60 0.13 9.02
C PHE A 63 -3.92 0.51 8.35
N LEU A 64 -4.86 1.02 9.14
CA LEU A 64 -6.18 1.45 8.68
C LEU A 64 -6.35 2.93 8.95
N PHE A 65 -6.76 3.67 7.93
CA PHE A 65 -7.03 5.09 8.00
C PHE A 65 -8.25 5.42 7.13
N ALA A 66 -8.93 6.52 7.46
CA ALA A 66 -9.94 7.08 6.57
C ALA A 66 -9.23 7.70 5.37
N THR A 67 -9.62 7.31 4.16
CA THR A 67 -9.11 7.98 2.96
C THR A 67 -9.61 9.42 2.90
N ARG A 68 -8.76 10.33 2.45
CA ARG A 68 -9.15 11.71 2.13
C ARG A 68 -9.82 11.82 0.76
N ASP A 69 -9.62 10.80 -0.09
CA ASP A 69 -10.07 10.74 -1.47
C ASP A 69 -10.80 9.42 -1.69
N ALA A 70 -12.12 9.50 -1.93
CA ALA A 70 -12.96 8.32 -2.11
C ALA A 70 -12.88 7.75 -3.54
N ASP A 71 -12.41 8.55 -4.50
CA ASP A 71 -12.44 8.20 -5.93
C ASP A 71 -11.15 7.51 -6.37
N ARG A 72 -10.12 7.49 -5.50
CA ARG A 72 -8.81 6.92 -5.80
C ARG A 72 -8.26 6.08 -4.65
N ILE A 73 -7.57 5.02 -5.01
CA ILE A 73 -6.78 4.19 -4.10
C ILE A 73 -5.34 4.70 -4.13
N PHE A 74 -4.79 4.91 -2.92
CA PHE A 74 -3.42 5.32 -2.71
C PHE A 74 -2.52 4.12 -2.40
N PHE A 75 -1.45 3.95 -3.16
CA PHE A 75 -0.36 3.03 -2.83
C PHE A 75 0.93 3.83 -2.59
N PRO A 76 1.50 3.79 -1.38
CA PRO A 76 2.77 4.44 -1.09
C PRO A 76 3.90 3.69 -1.80
N THR A 77 4.43 4.28 -2.88
CA THR A 77 5.46 3.68 -3.74
C THR A 77 6.65 4.61 -3.99
N VAL A 78 6.69 5.81 -3.39
CA VAL A 78 7.92 6.60 -3.32
C VAL A 78 8.96 5.88 -2.45
N HIS A 79 10.17 5.81 -2.95
CA HIS A 79 11.35 5.29 -2.27
C HIS A 79 12.29 6.44 -1.94
N ILE A 80 12.72 6.48 -0.67
CA ILE A 80 13.66 7.47 -0.16
C ILE A 80 14.78 6.70 0.52
N HIS A 81 16.01 6.94 0.10
CA HIS A 81 17.20 6.28 0.63
C HIS A 81 18.24 7.33 1.00
N ASP A 82 18.68 7.34 2.26
CA ASP A 82 19.72 8.26 2.77
C ASP A 82 19.45 9.74 2.46
N GLY A 83 18.18 10.16 2.53
CA GLY A 83 17.73 11.52 2.22
C GLY A 83 17.72 11.86 0.73
N ARG A 84 17.98 10.90 -0.15
CA ARG A 84 17.92 11.05 -1.61
C ARG A 84 16.58 10.56 -2.14
N ILE A 85 16.06 11.33 -3.08
CA ILE A 85 14.82 11.05 -3.81
C ILE A 85 15.19 11.05 -5.30
N PRO A 86 15.66 9.92 -5.84
CA PRO A 86 15.97 9.84 -7.26
C PRO A 86 14.69 9.98 -8.08
N LYS A 87 14.78 10.51 -9.31
CA LYS A 87 13.60 10.65 -10.20
C LYS A 87 13.03 9.29 -10.64
N GLN A 88 13.88 8.27 -10.67
CA GLN A 88 13.53 6.90 -10.99
C GLN A 88 14.20 5.98 -9.97
N GLU A 89 13.55 4.88 -9.65
CA GLU A 89 14.09 3.86 -8.76
C GLU A 89 13.77 2.47 -9.32
N ARG A 90 14.62 1.49 -8.99
CA ARG A 90 14.36 0.09 -9.29
C ARG A 90 13.62 -0.55 -8.13
N PHE A 91 12.36 -0.91 -8.35
CA PHE A 91 11.56 -1.62 -7.36
C PHE A 91 10.58 -2.58 -8.02
N ASP A 92 10.25 -3.63 -7.28
CA ASP A 92 9.24 -4.61 -7.66
C ASP A 92 8.16 -4.62 -6.58
N HIS A 93 6.92 -4.28 -6.95
CA HIS A 93 5.76 -4.31 -6.06
C HIS A 93 4.62 -5.09 -6.68
N VAL A 94 3.83 -5.73 -5.83
CA VAL A 94 2.56 -6.32 -6.22
C VAL A 94 1.44 -5.61 -5.47
N LEU A 95 0.67 -4.83 -6.21
CA LEU A 95 -0.45 -4.06 -5.69
C LEU A 95 -1.71 -4.92 -5.74
N TYR A 96 -2.48 -4.90 -4.67
CA TYR A 96 -3.75 -5.60 -4.56
C TYR A 96 -4.87 -4.63 -4.22
N ALA A 97 -6.01 -4.76 -4.88
CA ALA A 97 -7.19 -3.95 -4.62
C ALA A 97 -8.48 -4.77 -4.70
N GLN A 98 -9.49 -4.33 -3.93
CA GLN A 98 -10.89 -4.71 -4.09
C GLN A 98 -11.69 -3.41 -4.24
N ARG A 99 -12.76 -3.43 -5.04
CA ARG A 99 -13.77 -2.37 -5.10
C ARG A 99 -15.15 -3.00 -5.16
N ASP A 100 -16.16 -2.19 -4.90
CA ASP A 100 -17.55 -2.57 -5.18
C ASP A 100 -17.76 -2.81 -6.68
N GLU A 101 -18.79 -3.60 -7.01
CA GLU A 101 -19.08 -3.96 -8.39
C GLU A 101 -19.20 -2.69 -9.25
N PRO A 102 -18.41 -2.55 -10.34
CA PRO A 102 -18.58 -1.44 -11.26
C PRO A 102 -20.00 -1.46 -11.83
N THR A 103 -20.56 -0.27 -12.03
CA THR A 103 -21.81 -0.10 -12.79
C THR A 103 -21.62 -0.55 -14.25
N GLU A 104 -22.71 -0.87 -14.95
CA GLU A 104 -22.65 -1.26 -16.37
C GLU A 104 -21.98 -0.20 -17.26
N GLU A 105 -22.08 1.09 -16.89
CA GLU A 105 -21.42 2.21 -17.57
C GLU A 105 -19.91 2.30 -17.29
N GLU A 106 -19.45 1.80 -16.15
CA GLU A 106 -18.03 1.79 -15.76
C GLU A 106 -17.26 0.61 -16.36
N CYS A 107 -17.92 -0.25 -17.13
CA CYS A 107 -17.32 -1.45 -17.71
C CYS A 107 -16.40 -1.10 -18.88
N GLY A 108 -15.17 -0.66 -18.58
CA GLY A 108 -14.05 -0.54 -19.52
C GLY A 108 -13.12 -1.76 -19.49
N THR A 109 -12.24 -1.90 -20.48
CA THR A 109 -11.18 -2.92 -20.47
C THR A 109 -9.91 -2.36 -19.81
N SER A 110 -9.63 -2.72 -18.56
CA SER A 110 -8.39 -2.32 -17.87
C SER A 110 -7.28 -3.36 -18.02
N VAL A 111 -6.41 -3.23 -19.03
CA VAL A 111 -5.29 -4.19 -19.28
C VAL A 111 -4.20 -4.17 -18.20
N LEU A 112 -4.31 -3.29 -17.21
CA LEU A 112 -3.29 -3.09 -16.17
C LEU A 112 -3.49 -3.99 -14.96
N TRP A 113 -4.71 -4.48 -14.74
CA TRP A 113 -5.08 -5.24 -13.54
C TRP A 113 -5.52 -6.64 -13.90
N GLN A 114 -4.90 -7.62 -13.26
CA GLN A 114 -5.25 -9.03 -13.37
C GLN A 114 -6.25 -9.40 -12.29
N GLN A 115 -7.43 -9.84 -12.69
CA GLN A 115 -8.45 -10.31 -11.74
C GLN A 115 -8.15 -11.73 -11.25
N SER A 116 -8.39 -11.96 -9.95
CA SER A 116 -8.34 -13.30 -9.37
C SER A 116 -9.41 -14.22 -9.96
N ARG A 117 -9.06 -15.49 -10.18
CA ARG A 117 -9.96 -16.53 -10.73
C ARG A 117 -11.23 -16.75 -9.90
N PHE A 118 -11.15 -16.57 -8.59
CA PHE A 118 -12.25 -16.85 -7.66
C PHE A 118 -12.54 -15.64 -6.78
N ILE A 119 -13.76 -15.57 -6.26
CA ILE A 119 -14.11 -14.65 -5.17
C ILE A 119 -13.25 -14.93 -3.94
N THR A 120 -12.95 -13.87 -3.19
CA THR A 120 -11.94 -13.89 -2.14
C THR A 120 -12.23 -14.89 -1.02
N ARG A 121 -13.50 -15.13 -0.65
CA ARG A 121 -13.86 -16.12 0.41
C ARG A 121 -13.48 -17.57 0.08
N ARG A 122 -13.17 -17.89 -1.18
CA ARG A 122 -12.66 -19.22 -1.55
C ARG A 122 -11.17 -19.40 -1.23
N GLN A 123 -10.45 -18.31 -0.98
CA GLN A 123 -9.00 -18.30 -0.78
C GLN A 123 -8.60 -17.85 0.63
N VAL A 124 -9.41 -16.98 1.26
CA VAL A 124 -9.17 -16.48 2.61
C VAL A 124 -10.44 -16.58 3.46
N SER A 125 -10.29 -16.74 4.76
CA SER A 125 -11.39 -16.69 5.72
C SER A 125 -11.87 -15.24 5.93
N ALA A 126 -12.72 -14.75 5.03
CA ALA A 126 -13.20 -13.37 5.03
C ALA A 126 -13.84 -12.97 6.37
N GLU A 127 -14.50 -13.91 7.06
CA GLU A 127 -15.13 -13.72 8.37
C GLU A 127 -14.10 -13.33 9.45
N ARG A 128 -12.86 -13.82 9.33
CA ARG A 128 -11.76 -13.50 10.26
C ARG A 128 -11.17 -12.10 10.02
N THR A 129 -11.46 -11.49 8.88
CA THR A 129 -10.89 -10.19 8.48
C THR A 129 -11.67 -9.00 9.03
N ARG A 130 -12.77 -9.24 9.75
CA ARG A 130 -13.63 -8.21 10.36
C ARG A 130 -14.05 -7.11 9.36
N GLY A 131 -14.32 -7.51 8.11
CA GLY A 131 -14.79 -6.63 7.05
C GLY A 131 -13.70 -5.91 6.25
N ILE A 132 -12.41 -6.08 6.58
CA ILE A 132 -11.29 -5.55 5.79
C ILE A 132 -11.28 -6.16 4.39
N VAL A 133 -11.57 -7.47 4.29
CA VAL A 133 -11.64 -8.18 3.02
C VAL A 133 -13.08 -8.42 2.63
N ARG A 134 -13.44 -8.03 1.40
CA ARG A 134 -14.76 -8.28 0.81
C ARG A 134 -14.79 -9.69 0.22
N GLY A 135 -15.29 -10.65 1.00
CA GLY A 135 -15.26 -12.08 0.63
C GLY A 135 -16.07 -12.46 -0.62
N SER A 136 -17.11 -11.69 -0.97
CA SER A 136 -17.96 -11.92 -2.15
C SER A 136 -17.38 -11.38 -3.45
N LEU A 137 -16.34 -10.55 -3.39
CA LEU A 137 -15.73 -9.89 -4.55
C LEU A 137 -14.42 -10.58 -4.93
N PRO A 138 -13.93 -10.45 -6.17
CA PRO A 138 -12.57 -10.85 -6.51
C PRO A 138 -11.53 -9.89 -5.87
N VAL A 139 -10.26 -10.19 -6.10
CA VAL A 139 -9.13 -9.28 -5.90
C VAL A 139 -8.50 -8.97 -7.26
N PHE A 140 -8.09 -7.72 -7.46
CA PHE A 140 -7.33 -7.30 -8.61
C PHE A 140 -5.87 -7.15 -8.22
N GLN A 141 -4.97 -7.57 -9.10
CA GLN A 141 -3.53 -7.47 -8.93
C GLN A 141 -2.90 -6.63 -10.05
N ARG A 142 -1.99 -5.72 -9.69
CA ARG A 142 -1.11 -5.04 -10.64
C ARG A 142 0.33 -5.20 -10.20
N ARG A 143 1.20 -5.57 -11.15
CA ARG A 143 2.64 -5.68 -10.89
C ARG A 143 3.35 -4.41 -11.35
N LEU A 144 4.16 -3.84 -10.47
CA LEU A 144 5.17 -2.85 -10.79
C LEU A 144 6.52 -3.58 -10.78
N ALA A 145 7.34 -3.42 -11.81
CA ALA A 145 8.63 -4.09 -11.87
C ALA A 145 9.67 -3.30 -12.67
N GLY A 146 10.91 -3.33 -12.18
CA GLY A 146 12.06 -2.73 -12.85
C GLY A 146 12.27 -1.25 -12.52
N LEU A 147 12.88 -0.52 -13.47
CA LEU A 147 13.19 0.91 -13.31
C LEU A 147 11.96 1.76 -13.65
N LEU A 148 11.39 2.41 -12.64
CA LEU A 148 10.13 3.14 -12.75
C LEU A 148 10.29 4.57 -12.23
N PRO A 149 9.38 5.49 -12.59
CA PRO A 149 9.28 6.79 -11.91
C PRO A 149 9.15 6.59 -10.40
N ASN A 150 9.93 7.35 -9.64
CA ASN A 150 9.86 7.32 -8.18
C ASN A 150 8.73 8.24 -7.71
N SER A 151 7.50 7.74 -7.82
CA SER A 151 6.27 8.46 -7.46
C SER A 151 5.29 7.49 -6.82
N ASP A 152 4.39 8.02 -6.00
CA ASP A 152 3.30 7.22 -5.45
C ASP A 152 2.34 6.77 -6.55
N THR A 153 1.75 5.60 -6.36
CA THR A 153 0.81 5.03 -7.31
C THR A 153 -0.60 5.37 -6.87
N TRP A 154 -1.27 6.20 -7.66
CA TRP A 154 -2.68 6.53 -7.52
C TRP A 154 -3.49 5.77 -8.56
N VAL A 155 -4.56 5.13 -8.13
CA VAL A 155 -5.41 4.32 -8.98
C VAL A 155 -6.85 4.82 -8.85
N PRO A 156 -7.42 5.45 -9.88
CA PRO A 156 -8.85 5.72 -9.92
C PRO A 156 -9.63 4.44 -9.63
N ALA A 157 -10.65 4.53 -8.79
CA ALA A 157 -11.51 3.39 -8.48
C ALA A 157 -12.07 2.79 -9.79
N SER A 158 -12.39 3.64 -10.76
CA SER A 158 -12.87 3.29 -12.11
C SER A 158 -11.88 2.45 -12.94
N GLU A 159 -10.58 2.42 -12.64
CA GLU A 159 -9.61 1.60 -13.38
C GLU A 159 -9.64 0.11 -12.97
N LEU A 160 -10.27 -0.20 -11.85
CA LEU A 160 -10.51 -1.58 -11.45
C LEU A 160 -11.82 -2.01 -12.13
N THR A 161 -11.75 -2.69 -13.25
CA THR A 161 -12.93 -3.21 -13.96
C THR A 161 -12.77 -4.68 -14.24
N TRP A 162 -13.89 -5.37 -14.48
CA TRP A 162 -13.88 -6.79 -14.81
C TRP A 162 -13.08 -7.01 -16.10
N GLN A 163 -12.04 -7.83 -16.00
CA GLN A 163 -11.43 -8.45 -17.18
C GLN A 163 -11.68 -9.95 -17.16
N THR A 164 -11.65 -10.53 -18.36
CA THR A 164 -11.70 -11.97 -18.54
C THR A 164 -10.70 -12.66 -17.60
N PRO A 165 -11.11 -13.65 -16.79
CA PRO A 165 -10.22 -14.31 -15.85
C PRO A 165 -8.97 -14.87 -16.55
N MET A 166 -7.84 -14.96 -15.82
CA MET A 166 -6.52 -15.35 -16.34
C MET A 166 -6.48 -16.68 -17.13
N ASP A 167 -7.50 -17.53 -17.03
CA ASP A 167 -7.61 -18.80 -17.74
C ASP A 167 -8.14 -18.70 -19.18
N GLN A 168 -8.44 -17.49 -19.67
CA GLN A 168 -8.80 -17.26 -21.07
C GLN A 168 -7.75 -16.47 -21.88
N LEU A 169 -6.58 -16.22 -21.29
CA LEU A 169 -5.44 -15.53 -21.93
C LEU A 169 -4.26 -16.46 -22.23
N LEU A 170 -4.44 -17.77 -22.07
CA LEU A 170 -3.51 -18.87 -22.40
C LEU A 170 -4.26 -19.95 -23.19
#